data_AF-A0A803PBD9-F1
#
_entry.id   AF-A0A803PBD9-F1
#
_cell.length_a   1.000
_cell.length_b   1.000
_cell.length_c   1.000
_cell.angle_alpha   90.00
_cell.angle_beta   90.00
_cell.angle_gamma   90.00
#
_symmetry.space_group_name_H-M   'P 1'
#
loop_
_entity.id
_entity.type
_entity.pdbx_description
1 polymer ?
#
loop_
_entity_poly.entity_id
_entity_poly.type
_entity_poly.pdbx_seq_one_letter_code
_entity_poly.pdbx_strand_id
1 'polypeptide(L)'
;MVGCFVRYNNRTPILKGPVIFSPKIDPKTLQSALSSENQLLGSSSTGKYYRTVLDNGLTIAVKRLEPFSENGSLEGKGKSKSMKRLIQQELEVLASLRDRNLMSLRAYVRDKDRFYLVYDYMQSGSLEDAMSRVRENELQLGWDFRLRIAVGVIKGLQYLHSAVPQILHYNLKPTNVLLDAQFEPRLADCALVKLTPHIDRPTSGYSAPECFQNGRYTDKSDIFSFGMILAVLLTGRNPTEPFFGEASNGGSLGQWLRHLQQAGEAREALDKSIVGEVGEEGEEDEMLMAVRIAVVCLSDVPAERPSSDELVHMLTQLHSF
;
A
#
# COMPACT_ATOMS: atom_id res chain seq x y z
N MET A 1 -15.90 -38.92 -1.35
CA MET A 1 -17.13 -38.23 -1.79
C MET A 1 -16.71 -36.95 -2.49
N VAL A 2 -16.82 -36.94 -3.82
CA VAL A 2 -16.43 -35.81 -4.68
C VAL A 2 -17.61 -34.84 -4.69
N GLY A 3 -17.45 -33.68 -4.05
CA GLY A 3 -18.40 -32.58 -4.11
C GLY A 3 -18.39 -31.96 -5.50
N CYS A 4 -19.37 -32.33 -6.32
CA CYS A 4 -19.59 -31.80 -7.65
C CYS A 4 -19.81 -30.29 -7.58
N PHE A 5 -18.82 -29.50 -8.01
CA PHE A 5 -19.00 -28.07 -8.28
C PHE A 5 -19.95 -27.93 -9.47
N VAL A 6 -21.23 -27.73 -9.17
CA VAL A 6 -22.20 -27.31 -10.18
C VAL A 6 -21.82 -25.90 -10.62
N ARG A 7 -21.21 -25.78 -11.80
CA ARG A 7 -21.07 -24.51 -12.52
C ARG A 7 -22.46 -24.06 -12.96
N TYR A 8 -23.19 -23.41 -12.06
CA TYR A 8 -24.33 -22.60 -12.47
C TYR A 8 -23.80 -21.41 -13.26
N ASN A 9 -24.30 -21.28 -14.48
CA ASN A 9 -24.11 -20.13 -15.36
C ASN A 9 -24.92 -18.91 -14.84
N ASN A 10 -24.80 -18.62 -13.54
CA ASN A 10 -25.49 -17.53 -12.85
C ASN A 10 -24.65 -16.26 -13.02
N ARG A 11 -25.08 -15.38 -13.92
CA ARG A 11 -24.50 -14.03 -14.00
C ARG A 11 -24.79 -13.30 -12.68
N THR A 12 -23.79 -13.10 -11.83
CA THR A 12 -23.91 -12.27 -10.62
C THR A 12 -24.59 -10.95 -10.98
N PRO A 13 -25.70 -10.59 -10.31
CA PRO A 13 -26.42 -9.36 -10.59
C PRO A 13 -25.53 -8.16 -10.30
N ILE A 14 -25.59 -7.14 -11.15
CA ILE A 14 -24.85 -5.89 -10.96
C ILE A 14 -25.63 -5.06 -9.93
N LEU A 15 -25.15 -5.04 -8.69
CA LEU A 15 -25.84 -4.44 -7.55
C LEU A 15 -25.76 -2.91 -7.63
N LYS A 16 -26.89 -2.20 -7.60
CA LYS A 16 -26.94 -0.73 -7.53
C LYS A 16 -27.02 -0.30 -6.06
N GLY A 17 -26.32 0.77 -5.70
CA GLY A 17 -26.33 1.30 -4.34
C GLY A 17 -25.31 0.60 -3.42
N PRO A 18 -25.50 0.69 -2.10
CA PRO A 18 -24.55 0.20 -1.12
C PRO A 18 -24.54 -1.33 -1.00
N VAL A 19 -23.33 -1.89 -0.89
CA VAL A 19 -23.04 -3.27 -0.51
C VAL A 19 -22.15 -3.22 0.72
N ILE A 20 -22.63 -3.81 1.82
CA ILE A 20 -22.07 -3.64 3.15
C ILE A 20 -21.39 -4.93 3.63
N PHE A 21 -20.19 -4.80 4.19
CA PHE A 21 -19.42 -5.89 4.81
C PHE A 21 -19.17 -5.68 6.30
N SER A 22 -19.61 -4.54 6.86
CA SER A 22 -19.47 -4.19 8.27
C SER A 22 -20.83 -3.98 8.92
N PRO A 23 -21.14 -4.65 10.04
CA PRO A 23 -22.40 -4.46 10.74
C PRO A 23 -22.55 -3.06 11.36
N LYS A 24 -21.47 -2.28 11.44
CA LYS A 24 -21.46 -0.91 11.96
C LYS A 24 -21.95 0.15 10.95
N ILE A 25 -22.16 -0.23 9.69
CA ILE A 25 -22.54 0.69 8.62
C ILE A 25 -23.95 0.35 8.14
N ASP A 26 -24.90 1.27 8.37
CA ASP A 26 -26.24 1.17 7.79
C ASP A 26 -26.24 1.66 6.33
N PRO A 27 -26.86 0.92 5.38
CA PRO A 27 -26.95 1.32 3.97
C PRO A 27 -27.54 2.70 3.71
N LYS A 28 -28.58 3.10 4.45
CA LYS A 28 -29.27 4.39 4.25
C LYS A 28 -28.40 5.53 4.77
N THR A 29 -27.81 5.35 5.95
CA THR A 29 -26.87 6.32 6.53
C THR A 29 -25.66 6.55 5.61
N LEU A 30 -25.09 5.48 5.06
CA LEU A 30 -23.98 5.61 4.08
C LEU A 30 -24.42 6.38 2.83
N GLN A 31 -25.59 6.05 2.26
CA GLN A 31 -26.10 6.71 1.05
C GLN A 31 -26.38 8.20 1.28
N SER A 32 -26.90 8.57 2.45
CA SER A 32 -27.12 9.96 2.86
C SER A 32 -25.79 10.71 2.97
N ALA A 33 -24.82 10.13 3.69
CA ALA A 33 -23.53 10.77 3.95
C ALA A 33 -22.69 11.01 2.67
N LEU A 34 -22.82 10.14 1.66
CA LEU A 34 -22.17 10.34 0.35
C LEU A 34 -22.75 11.51 -0.45
N SER A 35 -23.95 11.98 -0.10
CA SER A 35 -24.63 13.10 -0.77
C SER A 35 -24.32 14.46 -0.13
N SER A 36 -23.69 14.46 1.05
CA SER A 36 -23.26 15.66 1.78
C SER A 36 -21.91 16.18 1.32
N GLU A 37 -21.58 17.41 1.71
CA GLU A 37 -20.22 17.94 1.57
C GLU A 37 -19.26 17.13 2.45
N ASN A 38 -18.18 16.62 1.87
CA ASN A 38 -17.21 15.78 2.55
C ASN A 38 -15.81 16.40 2.45
N GLN A 39 -15.04 16.32 3.54
CA GLN A 39 -13.68 16.88 3.60
C GLN A 39 -12.74 16.04 2.72
N LEU A 40 -12.04 16.67 1.78
CA LEU A 40 -11.01 16.00 0.97
C LEU A 40 -9.83 15.63 1.88
N LEU A 41 -9.44 14.36 1.86
CA LEU A 41 -8.25 13.84 2.55
C LEU A 41 -7.04 13.83 1.63
N GLY A 42 -7.24 13.49 0.35
CA GLY A 42 -6.14 13.37 -0.60
C GLY A 42 -6.59 12.88 -1.96
N SER A 43 -5.66 12.86 -2.91
CA SER A 43 -5.88 12.35 -4.26
C SER A 43 -4.82 11.31 -4.61
N SER A 44 -5.24 10.28 -5.33
CA SER A 44 -4.38 9.25 -5.92
C SER A 44 -4.70 9.15 -7.41
N SER A 45 -3.85 8.48 -8.19
CA SER A 45 -4.17 8.19 -9.59
C SER A 45 -5.53 7.49 -9.72
N THR A 46 -5.81 6.54 -8.84
CA THR A 46 -7.06 5.75 -8.83
C THR A 46 -8.30 6.48 -8.32
N GLY A 47 -8.18 7.72 -7.83
CA GLY A 47 -9.31 8.52 -7.34
C GLY A 47 -9.02 9.34 -6.09
N LYS A 48 -10.08 9.95 -5.54
CA LYS A 48 -10.01 10.90 -4.42
C LYS A 48 -10.53 10.29 -3.12
N TYR A 49 -9.92 10.68 -2.00
CA TYR A 49 -10.31 10.28 -0.65
C TYR A 49 -11.03 11.39 0.08
N TYR A 50 -12.08 11.01 0.78
CA TYR A 50 -12.88 11.92 1.58
C TYR A 50 -13.08 11.37 2.99
N ARG A 51 -13.10 12.27 3.97
CA ARG A 51 -13.52 11.97 5.34
C ARG A 51 -15.01 12.23 5.44
N THR A 52 -15.73 11.26 5.98
CA THR A 52 -17.19 11.31 6.13
C THR A 52 -17.56 10.83 7.53
N VAL A 53 -18.49 11.52 8.18
CA VAL A 53 -19.06 11.10 9.46
C VAL A 53 -20.49 10.62 9.20
N LEU A 54 -20.78 9.39 9.64
CA LEU A 54 -22.11 8.80 9.56
C LEU A 54 -22.99 9.32 10.71
N ASP A 55 -24.31 9.23 10.56
CA ASP A 55 -25.30 9.68 11.58
C ASP A 55 -25.12 9.00 12.95
N ASN A 56 -24.55 7.79 12.97
CA ASN A 56 -24.22 7.06 14.19
C ASN A 56 -22.87 7.48 14.82
N GLY A 57 -22.23 8.53 14.32
CA GLY A 57 -20.94 9.05 14.79
C GLY A 57 -19.71 8.34 14.23
N LEU A 58 -19.88 7.23 13.49
CA LEU A 58 -18.74 6.52 12.90
C LEU A 58 -18.08 7.38 11.81
N THR A 59 -16.79 7.64 11.98
CA THR A 59 -15.99 8.31 10.94
C THR A 59 -15.40 7.27 9.98
N ILE A 60 -15.62 7.47 8.68
CA ILE A 60 -15.17 6.60 7.60
C ILE A 60 -14.32 7.39 6.58
N ALA A 61 -13.48 6.66 5.86
CA ALA A 61 -12.80 7.15 4.67
C ALA A 61 -13.52 6.62 3.42
N VAL A 62 -13.89 7.51 2.52
CA VAL A 62 -14.55 7.18 1.25
C VAL A 62 -13.59 7.46 0.10
N LYS A 63 -13.20 6.42 -0.61
CA LYS A 63 -12.48 6.55 -1.88
C LYS A 63 -13.47 6.60 -3.03
N ARG A 64 -13.54 7.72 -3.74
CA ARG A 64 -14.27 7.84 -5.00
C ARG A 64 -13.33 7.47 -6.14
N LEU A 65 -13.58 6.32 -6.78
CA LEU A 65 -12.78 5.89 -7.94
C LEU A 65 -13.01 6.82 -9.13
N GLU A 66 -11.96 7.02 -9.94
CA GLU A 66 -12.08 7.74 -11.20
C GLU A 66 -13.07 7.05 -12.16
N PRO A 67 -13.77 7.79 -13.04
CA PRO A 67 -14.74 7.22 -13.96
C PRO A 67 -14.12 6.19 -14.90
N PHE A 68 -14.82 5.08 -15.12
CA PHE A 68 -14.39 4.00 -16.01
C PHE A 68 -14.64 4.28 -17.51
N SER A 69 -15.01 5.51 -17.88
CA SER A 69 -15.37 5.88 -19.24
C SER A 69 -14.82 7.25 -19.57
N GLU A 70 -13.87 7.30 -20.48
CA GLU A 70 -13.76 8.45 -21.38
C GLU A 70 -14.83 8.30 -22.46
N ASN A 71 -15.55 9.40 -22.71
CA ASN A 71 -16.45 9.64 -23.84
C ASN A 71 -17.71 8.76 -23.90
N GLY A 72 -18.86 9.39 -23.64
CA GLY A 72 -20.22 8.85 -23.76
C GLY A 72 -20.64 8.46 -25.18
N SER A 73 -19.87 7.59 -25.83
CA SER A 73 -20.23 6.96 -27.10
C SER A 73 -21.21 5.80 -26.85
N LEU A 74 -22.31 5.81 -27.61
CA LEU A 74 -23.45 4.91 -27.45
C LEU A 74 -23.14 3.43 -27.80
N GLU A 75 -21.95 3.14 -28.35
CA GLU A 75 -21.49 1.80 -28.71
C GLU A 75 -20.92 1.00 -27.52
N GLY A 76 -20.76 1.62 -26.35
CA GLY A 76 -20.11 1.02 -25.16
C GLY A 76 -21.01 0.31 -24.13
N LYS A 77 -22.34 0.30 -24.29
CA LYS A 77 -23.27 -0.17 -23.22
C LYS A 77 -23.07 -1.63 -22.80
N GLY A 78 -22.67 -2.51 -23.72
CA GLY A 78 -22.35 -3.92 -23.43
C GLY A 78 -21.01 -4.09 -22.71
N LYS A 79 -19.97 -3.40 -23.19
CA LYS A 79 -18.62 -3.39 -22.59
C LYS A 79 -18.62 -2.78 -21.19
N SER A 80 -19.38 -1.70 -20.98
CA SER A 80 -19.56 -1.04 -19.69
C SER A 80 -20.21 -1.95 -18.63
N LYS A 81 -21.24 -2.73 -18.99
CA LYS A 81 -21.86 -3.70 -18.06
C LYS A 81 -20.90 -4.82 -17.66
N SER A 82 -20.11 -5.34 -18.61
CA SER A 82 -19.11 -6.37 -18.31
C SER A 82 -18.00 -5.83 -17.41
N MET A 83 -17.53 -4.61 -17.65
CA MET A 83 -16.53 -3.95 -16.79
C MET A 83 -17.05 -3.71 -15.37
N LYS A 84 -18.28 -3.19 -15.23
CA LYS A 84 -18.91 -3.00 -13.91
C LYS A 84 -19.02 -4.31 -13.12
N ARG A 85 -19.28 -5.44 -13.81
CA ARG A 85 -19.32 -6.76 -13.16
C ARG A 85 -17.93 -7.22 -12.72
N LEU A 86 -16.91 -7.03 -13.57
CA LEU A 86 -15.53 -7.37 -13.22
C LEU A 86 -15.08 -6.59 -11.98
N ILE A 87 -15.31 -5.28 -11.95
CA ILE A 87 -15.01 -4.44 -10.79
C ILE A 87 -15.74 -4.97 -9.55
N GLN A 88 -17.02 -5.29 -9.66
CA GLN A 88 -17.77 -5.83 -8.53
C GLN A 88 -17.15 -7.13 -7.99
N GLN A 89 -16.77 -8.06 -8.86
CA GLN A 89 -16.13 -9.32 -8.47
C GLN A 89 -14.79 -9.08 -7.77
N GLU A 90 -13.97 -8.18 -8.29
CA GLU A 90 -12.70 -7.83 -7.66
C GLU A 90 -12.90 -7.12 -6.31
N LEU A 91 -13.92 -6.26 -6.17
CA LEU A 91 -14.28 -5.65 -4.89
C LEU A 91 -14.79 -6.69 -3.88
N GLU A 92 -15.50 -7.73 -4.33
CA GLU A 92 -15.91 -8.85 -3.48
C GLU A 92 -14.69 -9.67 -3.02
N VAL A 93 -13.68 -9.87 -3.87
CA VAL A 93 -12.39 -10.48 -3.48
C VAL A 93 -11.69 -9.62 -2.45
N LEU A 94 -11.53 -8.31 -2.69
CA LEU A 94 -10.92 -7.37 -1.74
C LEU A 94 -11.70 -7.32 -0.42
N ALA A 95 -13.03 -7.39 -0.47
CA ALA A 95 -13.87 -7.46 0.70
C ALA A 95 -13.73 -8.77 1.49
N SER A 96 -13.19 -9.83 0.90
CA SER A 96 -12.93 -11.10 1.60
C SER A 96 -11.59 -11.10 2.33
N LEU A 97 -10.66 -10.19 1.99
CA LEU A 97 -9.35 -10.09 2.64
C LEU A 97 -9.51 -9.64 4.09
N ARG A 98 -8.94 -10.41 5.00
CA ARG A 98 -9.02 -10.21 6.46
C ARG A 98 -7.65 -10.45 7.05
N ASP A 99 -6.91 -9.36 7.18
CA ASP A 99 -5.62 -9.34 7.84
C ASP A 99 -5.47 -8.04 8.63
N ARG A 100 -4.69 -8.08 9.71
CA ARG A 100 -4.51 -6.92 10.59
C ARG A 100 -3.70 -5.80 9.92
N ASN A 101 -2.81 -6.16 8.99
CA ASN A 101 -1.95 -5.26 8.26
C ASN A 101 -2.52 -4.85 6.89
N LEU A 102 -3.83 -5.08 6.65
CA LEU A 102 -4.53 -4.61 5.46
C LEU A 102 -5.72 -3.71 5.81
N MET A 103 -5.99 -2.72 4.95
CA MET A 103 -7.23 -1.94 5.02
C MET A 103 -8.41 -2.80 4.56
N SER A 104 -9.28 -3.15 5.50
CA SER A 104 -10.50 -3.91 5.20
C SER A 104 -11.54 -3.06 4.49
N LEU A 105 -11.99 -3.47 3.31
CA LEU A 105 -13.12 -2.86 2.62
C LEU A 105 -14.40 -3.07 3.44
N ARG A 106 -14.95 -2.00 4.00
CA ARG A 106 -16.13 -2.03 4.88
C ARG A 106 -17.45 -2.01 4.11
N ALA A 107 -17.45 -1.36 2.95
CA ALA A 107 -18.55 -1.32 2.02
C ALA A 107 -18.06 -0.81 0.65
N TYR A 108 -18.84 -1.02 -0.39
CA TYR A 108 -18.77 -0.21 -1.60
C TYR A 108 -20.14 0.30 -2.00
N VAL A 109 -20.21 1.43 -2.69
CA VAL A 109 -21.44 1.97 -3.28
C VAL A 109 -21.26 2.09 -4.77
N ARG A 110 -22.12 1.41 -5.53
CA ARG A 110 -22.17 1.59 -6.98
C ARG A 110 -23.20 2.64 -7.33
N ASP A 111 -22.73 3.75 -7.91
CA ASP A 111 -23.57 4.76 -8.53
C ASP A 111 -23.65 4.54 -10.06
N LYS A 112 -24.23 5.48 -10.83
CA LYS A 112 -24.43 5.34 -12.28
C LYS A 112 -23.15 4.89 -12.99
N ASP A 113 -22.05 5.61 -12.82
CA ASP A 113 -20.78 5.38 -13.54
C ASP A 113 -19.53 5.42 -12.65
N ARG A 114 -19.72 5.32 -11.33
CA ARG A 114 -18.64 5.38 -10.35
C ARG A 114 -18.85 4.37 -9.23
N PHE A 115 -17.74 3.99 -8.61
CA PHE A 115 -17.72 3.22 -7.38
C PHE A 115 -17.12 4.07 -6.26
N TYR A 116 -17.73 3.97 -5.09
CA TYR A 116 -17.21 4.52 -3.84
C TYR A 116 -16.80 3.35 -2.97
N LEU A 117 -15.57 3.35 -2.48
CA LEU A 117 -15.06 2.33 -1.55
C LEU A 117 -15.00 2.94 -0.15
N VAL A 118 -15.46 2.18 0.83
CA VAL A 118 -15.57 2.66 2.22
C VAL A 118 -14.61 1.87 3.10
N TYR A 119 -13.80 2.60 3.84
CA TYR A 119 -12.82 2.08 4.79
C TYR A 119 -12.98 2.76 6.15
N ASP A 120 -12.37 2.19 7.19
CA ASP A 120 -12.21 2.90 8.45
C ASP A 120 -11.32 4.12 8.24
N TYR A 121 -11.62 5.22 8.93
CA TYR A 121 -10.77 6.41 8.91
C TYR A 121 -9.56 6.24 9.84
N MET A 122 -8.36 6.39 9.28
CA MET A 122 -7.09 6.33 10.01
C MET A 122 -6.65 7.75 10.39
N GLN A 123 -6.74 8.07 11.68
CA GLN A 123 -6.45 9.42 12.19
C GLN A 123 -4.96 9.79 12.07
N SER A 124 -4.06 8.81 12.24
CA SER A 124 -2.61 9.01 12.15
C SER A 124 -2.11 9.25 10.72
N GLY A 125 -3.00 9.18 9.72
CA GLY A 125 -2.66 9.38 8.32
C GLY A 125 -1.86 8.22 7.73
N SER A 126 -1.06 8.53 6.72
CA SER A 126 -0.18 7.60 6.02
C SER A 126 1.24 7.61 6.60
N LEU A 127 2.04 6.63 6.21
CA LEU A 127 3.47 6.60 6.51
C LEU A 127 4.20 7.80 5.88
N GLU A 128 3.75 8.30 4.73
CA GLU A 128 4.32 9.53 4.16
C GLU A 128 4.09 10.73 5.08
N ASP A 129 2.88 10.87 5.64
CA ASP A 129 2.57 11.97 6.57
C ASP A 129 3.43 11.88 7.82
N ALA A 130 3.60 10.68 8.38
CA ALA A 130 4.47 10.44 9.54
C ALA A 130 5.94 10.77 9.23
N MET A 131 6.48 10.29 8.10
CA MET A 131 7.88 10.54 7.73
C MET A 131 8.13 12.00 7.33
N SER A 132 7.13 12.71 6.80
CA SER A 132 7.23 14.17 6.57
C SER A 132 7.40 14.91 7.89
N ARG A 133 6.58 14.57 8.89
CA ARG A 133 6.68 15.15 10.23
C ARG A 133 8.00 14.79 10.93
N VAL A 134 8.55 13.60 10.68
CA VAL A 134 9.91 13.25 11.14
C VAL A 134 10.95 14.20 10.52
N ARG A 135 10.92 14.41 9.20
CA ARG A 135 11.84 15.34 8.51
C ARG A 135 11.69 16.79 8.96
N GLU A 136 10.48 17.18 9.33
CA GLU A 136 10.16 18.52 9.87
C GLU A 136 10.44 18.64 11.38
N ASN A 137 10.91 17.57 12.04
CA ASN A 137 11.14 17.48 13.49
C ASN A 137 9.87 17.66 14.35
N GLU A 138 8.69 17.38 13.79
CA GLU A 138 7.38 17.43 14.46
C GLU A 138 6.92 16.08 15.02
N LEU A 139 7.66 15.01 14.71
CA LEU A 139 7.41 13.66 15.20
C LEU A 139 8.75 12.95 15.45
N GLN A 140 8.91 12.40 16.65
CA GLN A 140 10.01 11.48 16.95
C GLN A 140 9.51 10.06 16.75
N LEU A 141 10.12 9.34 15.79
CA LEU A 141 9.78 7.96 15.46
C LEU A 141 11.05 7.11 15.60
N GLY A 142 11.24 6.52 16.79
CA GLY A 142 12.40 5.69 17.12
C GLY A 142 12.46 4.38 16.33
N TRP A 143 13.60 3.68 16.42
CA TRP A 143 13.88 2.46 15.67
C TRP A 143 12.80 1.38 15.84
N ASP A 144 12.39 1.09 17.08
CA ASP A 144 11.33 0.12 17.38
C ASP A 144 10.04 0.33 16.57
N PHE A 145 9.58 1.58 16.47
CA PHE A 145 8.38 1.90 15.70
C PHE A 145 8.62 1.71 14.21
N ARG A 146 9.78 2.13 13.70
CA ARG A 146 10.13 1.98 12.28
C ARG A 146 10.25 0.51 11.89
N LEU A 147 10.90 -0.31 12.72
CA LEU A 147 11.00 -1.75 12.51
C LEU A 147 9.64 -2.42 12.59
N ARG A 148 8.79 -2.05 13.56
CA ARG A 148 7.42 -2.57 13.66
C ARG A 148 6.58 -2.26 12.43
N ILE A 149 6.70 -1.04 11.90
CA ILE A 149 6.07 -0.64 10.63
C ILE A 149 6.60 -1.51 9.48
N ALA A 150 7.91 -1.69 9.35
CA ALA A 150 8.49 -2.55 8.30
C ALA A 150 7.97 -4.01 8.40
N VAL A 151 7.96 -4.58 9.61
CA VAL A 151 7.45 -5.94 9.88
C VAL A 151 5.97 -6.05 9.53
N GLY A 152 5.15 -5.05 9.90
CA GLY A 152 3.72 -5.08 9.57
C GLY A 152 3.45 -4.94 8.07
N VAL A 153 4.21 -4.10 7.35
CA VAL A 153 4.08 -3.97 5.89
C VAL A 153 4.39 -5.30 5.21
N ILE A 154 5.48 -5.98 5.58
CA ILE A 154 5.85 -7.25 4.95
C ILE A 154 4.88 -8.38 5.31
N LYS A 155 4.32 -8.40 6.53
CA LYS A 155 3.24 -9.33 6.92
C LYS A 155 1.98 -9.12 6.06
N GLY A 156 1.64 -7.86 5.78
CA GLY A 156 0.56 -7.52 4.85
C GLY A 156 0.82 -8.07 3.43
N LEU A 157 2.05 -7.91 2.92
CA LEU A 157 2.44 -8.50 1.62
C LEU A 157 2.42 -10.03 1.65
N GLN A 158 2.93 -10.66 2.72
CA GLN A 158 2.93 -12.11 2.89
C GLN A 158 1.50 -12.67 2.77
N TYR A 159 0.54 -12.03 3.43
CA TYR A 159 -0.87 -12.41 3.34
C TYR A 159 -1.41 -12.32 1.91
N LEU A 160 -1.07 -11.26 1.17
CA LEU A 160 -1.50 -11.09 -0.23
C LEU A 160 -0.83 -12.11 -1.16
N HIS A 161 0.48 -12.31 -1.01
CA HIS A 161 1.27 -13.19 -1.86
C HIS A 161 0.96 -14.68 -1.68
N SER A 162 0.47 -15.07 -0.49
CA SER A 162 0.03 -16.43 -0.17
C SER A 162 -1.44 -16.72 -0.52
N ALA A 163 -2.21 -15.70 -0.91
CA ALA A 163 -3.60 -15.87 -1.34
C ALA A 163 -3.70 -16.76 -2.60
N VAL A 164 -4.85 -17.40 -2.80
CA VAL A 164 -5.12 -18.24 -3.97
C VAL A 164 -6.42 -17.77 -4.66
N PRO A 165 -6.33 -17.16 -5.87
CA PRO A 165 -5.11 -16.84 -6.60
C PRO A 165 -4.27 -15.76 -5.90
N GLN A 166 -2.97 -15.72 -6.19
CA GLN A 166 -2.04 -14.74 -5.63
C GLN A 166 -2.50 -13.31 -5.92
N ILE A 167 -2.46 -12.47 -4.89
CA ILE A 167 -2.77 -11.05 -4.99
C ILE A 167 -1.47 -10.26 -4.88
N LEU A 168 -1.25 -9.35 -5.82
CA LEU A 168 -0.13 -8.41 -5.81
C LEU A 168 -0.66 -7.02 -5.47
N HIS A 169 0.13 -6.22 -4.77
CA HIS A 169 -0.30 -4.91 -4.30
C HIS A 169 -0.34 -3.89 -5.44
N TYR A 170 0.63 -3.90 -6.36
CA TYR A 170 0.77 -3.03 -7.56
C TYR A 170 1.15 -1.57 -7.31
N ASN A 171 0.94 -1.05 -6.11
CA ASN A 171 1.13 0.38 -5.81
C ASN A 171 1.62 0.58 -4.39
N LEU A 172 2.57 -0.24 -3.94
CA LEU A 172 3.10 -0.12 -2.59
C LEU A 172 4.03 1.09 -2.50
N LYS A 173 3.73 2.00 -1.57
CA LYS A 173 4.48 3.24 -1.29
C LYS A 173 3.99 3.84 0.03
N PRO A 174 4.73 4.76 0.67
CA PRO A 174 4.36 5.30 1.99
C PRO A 174 2.96 5.92 2.06
N THR A 175 2.49 6.59 0.99
CA THR A 175 1.12 7.15 0.92
C THR A 175 0.00 6.10 0.94
N ASN A 176 0.32 4.83 0.67
CA ASN A 176 -0.60 3.69 0.70
C ASN A 176 -0.36 2.76 1.91
N VAL A 177 0.48 3.15 2.86
CA VAL A 177 0.62 2.48 4.15
C VAL A 177 -0.04 3.39 5.19
N LEU A 178 -1.27 3.09 5.60
CA LEU A 178 -1.94 3.87 6.64
C LEU A 178 -1.51 3.39 8.02
N LEU A 179 -1.48 4.31 8.98
CA LEU A 179 -1.09 4.04 10.35
C LEU A 179 -2.32 4.18 11.25
N ASP A 180 -2.54 3.22 12.14
CA ASP A 180 -3.54 3.38 13.18
C ASP A 180 -3.00 4.15 14.40
N ALA A 181 -3.80 4.26 15.45
CA ALA A 181 -3.45 5.02 16.64
C ALA A 181 -2.23 4.45 17.41
N GLN A 182 -1.85 3.20 17.14
CA GLN A 182 -0.69 2.53 17.72
C GLN A 182 0.51 2.51 16.75
N PHE A 183 0.43 3.22 15.63
CA PHE A 183 1.40 3.17 14.53
C PHE A 183 1.55 1.77 13.91
N GLU A 184 0.52 0.93 14.00
CA GLU A 184 0.49 -0.33 13.26
C GLU A 184 0.11 -0.05 11.79
N PRO A 185 0.87 -0.59 10.82
CA PRO A 185 0.66 -0.32 9.41
C PRO A 185 -0.48 -1.15 8.84
N ARG A 186 -1.24 -0.53 7.93
CA ARG A 186 -2.34 -1.13 7.16
C ARG A 186 -2.20 -0.75 5.69
N LEU A 187 -1.98 -1.74 4.83
CA LEU A 187 -1.85 -1.51 3.40
C LEU A 187 -3.20 -1.11 2.80
N ALA A 188 -3.23 0.02 2.15
CA ALA A 188 -4.36 0.55 1.39
C ALA A 188 -4.12 0.35 -0.12
N ASP A 189 -5.17 0.43 -0.92
CA ASP A 189 -5.07 0.39 -2.39
C ASP A 189 -4.53 -0.88 -3.02
N CYS A 190 -4.54 -1.97 -2.27
CA CYS A 190 -4.18 -3.30 -2.74
C CYS A 190 -4.96 -3.64 -4.03
N ALA A 191 -4.24 -3.95 -5.11
CA ALA A 191 -4.75 -4.36 -6.40
C ALA A 191 -5.71 -3.37 -7.12
N LEU A 192 -5.98 -2.16 -6.57
CA LEU A 192 -6.97 -1.26 -7.17
C LEU A 192 -6.55 -0.71 -8.54
N VAL A 193 -5.25 -0.65 -8.83
CA VAL A 193 -4.74 -0.23 -10.15
C VAL A 193 -5.21 -1.19 -11.26
N LYS A 194 -5.45 -2.48 -10.95
CA LYS A 194 -6.03 -3.44 -11.89
C LYS A 194 -7.47 -3.08 -12.29
N LEU A 195 -8.19 -2.37 -11.42
CA LEU A 195 -9.58 -1.96 -11.67
C LEU A 195 -9.66 -0.73 -12.58
N THR A 196 -8.55 -0.04 -12.79
CA THR A 196 -8.45 1.20 -13.57
C THR A 196 -7.50 1.01 -14.76
N PRO A 197 -7.92 0.24 -15.80
CA PRO A 197 -7.04 -0.13 -16.91
C PRO A 197 -6.61 1.05 -17.80
N HIS A 198 -7.25 2.22 -17.64
CA HIS A 198 -6.93 3.46 -18.37
C HIS A 198 -5.87 4.31 -17.67
N ILE A 199 -5.48 3.94 -16.45
CA ILE A 199 -4.45 4.65 -15.71
C ILE A 199 -3.11 4.02 -16.06
N ASP A 200 -2.26 4.78 -16.76
CA ASP A 200 -0.85 4.44 -16.89
C ASP A 200 -0.31 4.18 -15.49
N ARG A 201 0.28 2.99 -15.30
CA ARG A 201 0.78 2.57 -13.99
C ARG A 201 1.70 3.67 -13.48
N PRO A 202 1.36 4.35 -12.36
CA PRO A 202 2.11 5.51 -11.95
C PRO A 202 3.57 5.13 -11.73
N THR A 203 4.46 5.75 -12.50
CA THR A 203 5.89 5.80 -12.21
C THR A 203 6.04 6.47 -10.85
N SER A 204 6.32 5.66 -9.82
CA SER A 204 6.69 6.17 -8.51
C SER A 204 8.17 5.89 -8.30
N GLY A 205 8.84 6.71 -7.49
CA GLY A 205 10.21 6.42 -7.04
C GLY A 205 10.33 5.09 -6.26
N TYR A 206 9.21 4.42 -5.97
CA TYR A 206 9.13 3.14 -5.26
C TYR A 206 8.97 1.94 -6.20
N SER A 207 8.79 2.15 -7.50
CA SER A 207 8.49 1.08 -8.45
C SER A 207 9.76 0.38 -8.92
N ALA A 208 9.69 -0.95 -9.04
CA ALA A 208 10.80 -1.78 -9.49
C ALA A 208 11.20 -1.50 -10.96
N PRO A 209 12.49 -1.59 -11.32
CA PRO A 209 12.97 -1.24 -12.66
C PRO A 209 12.34 -2.09 -13.78
N GLU A 210 12.05 -3.38 -13.52
CA GLU A 210 11.44 -4.26 -14.51
C GLU A 210 10.02 -3.84 -14.91
N CYS A 211 9.31 -3.12 -14.03
CA CYS A 211 7.98 -2.57 -14.31
C CYS A 211 8.00 -1.63 -15.51
N PHE A 212 9.13 -0.97 -15.75
CA PHE A 212 9.31 0.01 -16.83
C PHE A 212 9.98 -0.61 -18.06
N GLN A 213 10.95 -1.50 -17.84
CA GLN A 213 11.74 -2.08 -18.92
C GLN A 213 10.96 -3.07 -19.77
N ASN A 214 10.11 -3.90 -19.15
CA ASN A 214 9.38 -4.96 -19.84
C ASN A 214 7.91 -5.09 -19.43
N GLY A 215 7.42 -4.18 -18.58
CA GLY A 215 6.01 -4.14 -18.14
C GLY A 215 5.58 -5.31 -17.24
N ARG A 216 6.51 -6.19 -16.84
CA ARG A 216 6.20 -7.31 -15.96
C ARG A 216 6.09 -6.83 -14.52
N TYR A 217 5.11 -7.38 -13.82
CA TYR A 217 4.90 -7.13 -12.40
C TYR A 217 4.65 -8.45 -11.72
N THR A 218 5.39 -8.69 -10.65
CA THR A 218 5.39 -9.93 -9.87
C THR A 218 5.38 -9.59 -8.39
N ASP A 219 5.27 -10.59 -7.52
CA ASP A 219 5.53 -10.47 -6.09
C ASP A 219 6.89 -9.79 -5.82
N LYS A 220 7.91 -10.09 -6.62
CA LYS A 220 9.24 -9.46 -6.52
C LYS A 220 9.22 -7.95 -6.80
N SER A 221 8.23 -7.47 -7.54
CA SER A 221 8.07 -6.03 -7.78
C SER A 221 7.48 -5.33 -6.54
N ASP A 222 6.58 -5.99 -5.81
CA ASP A 222 6.12 -5.52 -4.49
C ASP A 222 7.25 -5.54 -3.45
N ILE A 223 8.13 -6.56 -3.50
CA ILE A 223 9.31 -6.65 -2.62
C ILE A 223 10.30 -5.51 -2.84
N PHE A 224 10.52 -5.08 -4.08
CA PHE A 224 11.34 -3.90 -4.36
C PHE A 224 10.72 -2.64 -3.74
N SER A 225 9.41 -2.43 -3.91
CA SER A 225 8.71 -1.31 -3.30
C SER A 225 8.77 -1.33 -1.77
N PHE A 226 8.71 -2.52 -1.16
CA PHE A 226 8.98 -2.69 0.26
C PHE A 226 10.42 -2.30 0.63
N GLY A 227 11.43 -2.72 -0.15
CA GLY A 227 12.82 -2.33 0.04
C GLY A 227 13.01 -0.80 0.05
N MET A 228 12.30 -0.09 -0.83
CA MET A 228 12.29 1.38 -0.84
C MET A 228 11.65 1.97 0.42
N ILE A 229 10.56 1.38 0.92
CA ILE A 229 9.94 1.80 2.20
C ILE A 229 10.91 1.56 3.37
N LEU A 230 11.57 0.40 3.42
CA LEU A 230 12.55 0.08 4.45
C LEU A 230 13.74 1.05 4.41
N ALA A 231 14.22 1.40 3.21
CA ALA A 231 15.25 2.43 3.02
C ALA A 231 14.81 3.81 3.55
N VAL A 232 13.57 4.23 3.29
CA VAL A 232 13.02 5.49 3.83
C VAL A 232 12.96 5.45 5.36
N LEU A 233 12.51 4.32 5.94
CA LEU A 233 12.47 4.14 7.39
C LEU A 233 13.87 4.20 8.02
N LEU A 234 14.88 3.60 7.39
CA LEU A 234 16.26 3.61 7.92
C LEU A 234 16.92 4.99 7.81
N THR A 235 16.69 5.70 6.71
CA THR A 235 17.46 6.90 6.34
C THR A 235 16.75 8.20 6.68
N GLY A 236 15.42 8.17 6.87
CA GLY A 236 14.57 9.35 7.01
C GLY A 236 14.42 10.16 5.71
N ARG A 237 15.12 9.79 4.64
CA ARG A 237 15.19 10.55 3.39
C ARG A 237 14.05 10.24 2.44
N ASN A 238 13.65 11.24 1.66
CA ASN A 238 12.71 11.04 0.56
C ASN A 238 13.47 10.61 -0.71
N PRO A 239 13.08 9.52 -1.39
CA PRO A 239 13.74 9.06 -2.62
C PRO A 239 13.75 10.08 -3.77
N THR A 240 12.91 11.11 -3.71
CA THR A 240 12.85 12.18 -4.73
C THR A 240 13.69 13.41 -4.35
N GLU A 241 14.48 13.35 -3.27
CA GLU A 241 15.41 14.43 -2.92
C GLU A 241 16.41 14.68 -4.07
N PRO A 242 16.76 15.95 -4.36
CA PRO A 242 17.74 16.30 -5.41
C PRO A 242 19.09 15.59 -5.25
N PHE A 243 19.47 15.26 -4.01
CA PHE A 243 20.66 14.48 -3.69
C PHE A 243 20.76 13.19 -4.52
N PHE A 244 19.64 12.50 -4.74
CA PHE A 244 19.57 11.26 -5.53
C PHE A 244 19.38 11.48 -7.04
N GLY A 245 19.31 12.73 -7.49
CA GLY A 245 19.24 13.08 -8.92
C GLY A 245 20.61 13.14 -9.59
N GLU A 246 21.69 13.31 -8.80
CA GLU A 246 23.04 13.47 -9.31
C GLU A 246 23.76 12.11 -9.38
N ALA A 247 24.34 11.80 -10.54
CA ALA A 247 25.08 10.55 -10.75
C ALA A 247 26.30 10.41 -9.81
N SER A 248 26.88 11.53 -9.36
CA SER A 248 27.99 11.57 -8.41
C SER A 248 27.62 11.09 -7.00
N ASN A 249 26.34 11.17 -6.62
CA ASN A 249 25.86 10.79 -5.28
C ASN A 249 25.32 9.35 -5.25
N GLY A 250 25.67 8.54 -6.25
CA GLY A 250 25.21 7.16 -6.40
C GLY A 250 23.94 7.00 -7.23
N GLY A 251 23.34 8.09 -7.74
CA GLY A 251 22.07 8.03 -8.45
C GLY A 251 20.93 7.77 -7.46
N SER A 252 20.22 6.66 -7.60
CA SER A 252 19.03 6.35 -6.77
C SER A 252 19.36 6.04 -5.30
N LEU A 253 18.38 6.19 -4.41
CA LEU A 253 18.48 5.80 -2.99
C LEU A 253 19.00 4.35 -2.81
N GLY A 254 18.52 3.41 -3.63
CA GLY A 254 18.97 2.01 -3.57
C GLY A 254 20.42 1.82 -3.99
N GLN A 255 20.88 2.53 -5.02
CA GLN A 255 22.28 2.49 -5.46
C GLN A 255 23.21 3.14 -4.43
N TRP A 256 22.79 4.26 -3.83
CA TRP A 256 23.53 4.91 -2.75
C TRP A 256 23.67 4.00 -1.52
N LEU A 257 22.58 3.35 -1.07
CA LEU A 257 22.64 2.37 0.03
C LEU A 257 23.60 1.21 -0.28
N ARG A 258 23.54 0.67 -1.50
CA ARG A 258 24.43 -0.41 -1.94
C ARG A 258 25.89 0.04 -1.91
N HIS A 259 26.18 1.26 -2.34
CA HIS A 259 27.53 1.82 -2.31
C HIS A 259 28.07 1.92 -0.88
N LEU A 260 27.32 2.54 0.04
CA LEU A 260 27.72 2.65 1.45
C LEU A 260 27.91 1.28 2.10
N GLN A 261 27.03 0.33 1.82
CA GLN A 261 27.14 -1.04 2.33
C GLN A 261 28.41 -1.75 1.83
N GLN A 262 28.81 -1.55 0.58
CA GLN A 262 30.04 -2.12 0.00
C GLN A 262 31.31 -1.43 0.52
N ALA A 263 31.24 -0.12 0.80
CA ALA A 263 32.33 0.65 1.40
C ALA A 263 32.54 0.37 2.90
N GLY A 264 31.57 -0.28 3.56
CA GLY A 264 31.59 -0.47 5.02
C GLY A 264 31.10 0.75 5.80
N GLU A 265 30.43 1.68 5.13
CA GLU A 265 29.98 2.99 5.63
C GLU A 265 28.45 3.03 5.83
N ALA A 266 27.80 1.87 5.96
CA ALA A 266 26.34 1.76 6.08
C ALA A 266 25.73 2.58 7.23
N ARG A 267 26.49 2.83 8.30
CA ARG A 267 26.08 3.70 9.42
C ARG A 267 25.76 5.12 8.96
N GLU A 268 26.44 5.63 7.93
CA GLU A 268 26.22 6.99 7.41
C GLU A 268 24.85 7.16 6.75
N ALA A 269 24.23 6.04 6.34
CA ALA A 269 22.90 6.07 5.78
C ALA A 269 21.81 6.32 6.84
N LEU A 270 22.08 5.97 8.11
CA LEU A 270 21.07 5.94 9.15
C LEU A 270 20.63 7.35 9.54
N ASP A 271 19.33 7.47 9.78
CA ASP A 271 18.73 8.70 10.29
C ASP A 271 19.30 9.02 11.68
N LYS A 272 19.86 10.22 11.84
CA LYS A 272 20.47 10.66 13.10
C LYS A 272 19.47 10.68 14.26
N SER A 273 18.17 10.78 13.99
CA SER A 273 17.13 10.73 15.03
C SER A 273 16.89 9.33 15.61
N ILE A 274 17.33 8.27 14.94
CA ILE A 274 17.25 6.89 15.46
C ILE A 274 18.62 6.35 15.89
N VAL A 275 19.71 6.99 15.48
CA VAL A 275 21.04 6.68 15.99
C VAL A 275 21.22 7.39 17.33
N GLY A 276 21.11 6.64 18.43
CA GLY A 276 21.23 7.20 19.79
C GLY A 276 22.55 7.95 20.02
N GLU A 277 22.51 8.96 20.90
CA GLU A 277 23.70 9.58 21.48
C GLU A 277 24.36 8.58 22.46
N VAL A 278 25.06 7.58 21.94
CA VAL A 278 25.81 6.55 22.70
C VAL A 278 24.91 5.63 23.55
N GLY A 279 24.71 4.37 23.14
CA GLY A 279 24.49 3.30 24.13
C GLY A 279 23.40 2.25 23.97
N GLU A 280 23.00 1.85 22.76
CA GLU A 280 22.36 0.52 22.56
C GLU A 280 23.04 -0.19 21.38
N GLU A 281 24.24 -0.76 21.60
CA GLU A 281 25.02 -1.46 20.56
C GLU A 281 24.19 -2.51 19.80
N GLY A 282 23.17 -3.09 20.45
CA GLY A 282 22.24 -4.05 19.84
C GLY A 282 21.36 -3.45 18.74
N GLU A 283 20.74 -2.28 18.97
CA GLU A 283 19.85 -1.66 17.97
C GLU A 283 20.62 -1.23 16.72
N GLU A 284 21.87 -0.78 16.88
CA GLU A 284 22.69 -0.41 15.73
C GLU A 284 22.98 -1.61 14.83
N ASP A 285 23.36 -2.76 15.40
CA ASP A 285 23.58 -3.98 14.64
C ASP A 285 22.31 -4.44 13.90
N GLU A 286 21.15 -4.31 14.55
CA GLU A 286 19.84 -4.55 13.94
C GLU A 286 19.59 -3.60 12.74
N MET A 287 19.86 -2.31 12.90
CA MET A 287 19.73 -1.31 11.84
C MET A 287 20.68 -1.60 10.67
N LEU A 288 21.93 -1.97 10.93
CA LEU A 288 22.90 -2.33 9.90
C LEU A 288 22.50 -3.61 9.16
N MET A 289 21.91 -4.58 9.86
CA MET A 289 21.31 -5.75 9.23
C MET A 289 20.08 -5.39 8.38
N ALA A 290 19.23 -4.48 8.85
CA ALA A 290 18.10 -3.98 8.08
C ALA A 290 18.54 -3.23 6.81
N VAL A 291 19.67 -2.49 6.85
CA VAL A 291 20.27 -1.91 5.64
C VAL A 291 20.64 -3.00 4.63
N ARG A 292 21.26 -4.10 5.09
CA ARG A 292 21.58 -5.24 4.20
C ARG A 292 20.32 -5.85 3.59
N ILE A 293 19.25 -6.02 4.39
CA ILE A 293 17.95 -6.51 3.90
C ILE A 293 17.40 -5.57 2.82
N ALA A 294 17.40 -4.25 3.08
CA ALA A 294 16.95 -3.25 2.12
C ALA A 294 17.73 -3.33 0.80
N VAL A 295 19.06 -3.44 0.85
CA VAL A 295 19.90 -3.56 -0.35
C VAL A 295 19.56 -4.80 -1.19
N VAL A 296 19.30 -5.94 -0.56
CA VAL A 296 18.91 -7.18 -1.27
C VAL A 296 17.51 -7.05 -1.87
N CYS A 297 16.54 -6.47 -1.16
CA CYS A 297 15.22 -6.16 -1.71
C CYS A 297 15.29 -5.25 -2.94
N LEU A 298 16.28 -4.36 -2.99
CA LEU A 298 16.51 -3.38 -4.06
C LEU A 298 17.41 -3.90 -5.18
N SER A 299 17.65 -5.22 -5.30
CA SER A 299 18.36 -5.78 -6.45
C SER A 299 17.63 -5.46 -7.76
N ASP A 300 18.39 -5.12 -8.81
CA ASP A 300 17.87 -4.95 -10.17
C ASP A 300 17.45 -6.29 -10.79
N VAL A 301 17.93 -7.41 -10.23
CA VAL A 301 17.57 -8.77 -10.65
C VAL A 301 16.44 -9.29 -9.74
N PRO A 302 15.19 -9.43 -10.23
CA PRO A 302 14.06 -9.80 -9.37
C PRO A 302 14.22 -11.16 -8.66
N ALA A 303 14.96 -12.09 -9.27
CA ALA A 303 15.21 -13.42 -8.71
C ALA A 303 16.13 -13.40 -7.48
N GLU A 304 16.93 -12.35 -7.28
CA GLU A 304 17.81 -12.19 -6.12
C GLU A 304 17.08 -11.61 -4.91
N ARG A 305 15.92 -10.99 -5.12
CA ARG A 305 15.12 -10.43 -4.03
C ARG A 305 14.50 -11.59 -3.25
N PRO A 306 14.48 -11.56 -1.90
CA PRO A 306 13.81 -12.57 -1.10
C PRO A 306 12.29 -12.57 -1.34
N SER A 307 11.62 -13.64 -0.93
CA SER A 307 10.16 -13.72 -0.84
C SER A 307 9.65 -12.95 0.38
N SER A 308 8.35 -12.66 0.40
CA SER A 308 7.71 -12.08 1.59
C SER A 308 7.81 -12.99 2.82
N ASP A 309 7.81 -14.32 2.63
CA ASP A 309 7.94 -15.29 3.72
C ASP A 309 9.34 -15.22 4.35
N GLU A 310 10.38 -15.21 3.52
CA GLU A 310 11.77 -15.06 3.96
C GLU A 310 11.98 -13.72 4.67
N LEU A 311 11.43 -12.62 4.15
CA LEU A 311 11.57 -11.30 4.75
C LEU A 311 10.88 -11.14 6.10
N VAL A 312 9.71 -11.77 6.28
CA VAL A 312 9.07 -11.82 7.62
C VAL A 312 10.01 -12.49 8.60
N HIS A 313 10.63 -13.61 8.24
CA HIS A 313 11.61 -14.28 9.10
C HIS A 313 12.83 -13.40 9.38
N MET A 314 13.45 -12.84 8.34
CA MET A 314 14.64 -12.00 8.47
C MET A 314 14.40 -10.78 9.38
N LEU A 315 13.27 -10.07 9.22
CA LEU A 315 12.98 -8.86 9.98
C LEU A 315 12.51 -9.14 11.41
N THR A 316 11.80 -10.26 11.64
CA THR A 316 11.41 -10.66 13.00
C THR A 316 12.58 -11.21 13.82
N GLN A 317 13.71 -11.58 13.18
CA GLN A 317 14.94 -11.91 13.89
C GLN A 317 15.74 -10.68 14.33
N LEU A 318 15.48 -9.52 13.74
CA LEU A 318 16.11 -8.26 14.15
C LEU A 318 15.53 -7.74 15.47
N HIS A 319 14.49 -8.34 16.04
CA HIS A 319 14.01 -7.92 17.35
C HIS A 319 13.23 -9.07 17.99
N SER A 320 13.54 -9.42 19.23
CA SER A 320 12.85 -10.52 19.94
C SER A 320 11.45 -10.07 20.36
N PHE A 321 10.45 -10.24 19.48
CA PHE A 321 9.03 -10.08 19.81
C PHE A 321 8.49 -11.25 20.65
#